data_AF-A0A3Q9RN48-F1
#
_entry.id   AF-A0A3Q9RN48-F1
#
_cell.length_a   1.000
_cell.length_b   1.000
_cell.length_c   1.000
_cell.angle_alpha   90.00
_cell.angle_beta   90.00
_cell.angle_gamma   90.00
#
_symmetry.space_group_name_H-M   'P 1'
#
loop_
_entity.id
_entity.type
_entity.pdbx_description
1 polymer ?
#
loop_
_entity_poly.entity_id
_entity_poly.type
_entity_poly.pdbx_seq_one_letter_code
_entity_poly.pdbx_strand_id
1 'polypeptide(L)' 'MNFFDWKIEMADGLKPYIDIKNKRMAILTTEDDEIHMALEFDENNNLVMHPRWNINIIILGDKHLKFTTNS' A
#
# COMPACT_ATOMS: atom_id res chain seq x y z
N MET A 1 -3.24 7.93 -5.18
CA MET A 1 -3.31 6.99 -6.33
C MET A 1 -4.51 6.08 -6.18
N ASN A 2 -4.92 5.40 -7.26
CA ASN A 2 -5.95 4.36 -7.20
C ASN A 2 -5.29 2.99 -7.37
N PHE A 3 -5.64 2.05 -6.50
CA PHE A 3 -5.31 0.64 -6.63
C PHE A 3 -6.63 -0.12 -6.74
N PHE A 4 -7.03 -0.40 -7.98
CA PHE A 4 -8.38 -0.87 -8.31
C PHE A 4 -9.46 0.08 -7.75
N ASP A 5 -10.35 -0.42 -6.91
CA ASP A 5 -11.44 0.32 -6.26
C ASP A 5 -11.02 1.05 -4.97
N TRP A 6 -9.74 0.97 -4.60
CA TRP A 6 -9.20 1.66 -3.42
C TRP A 6 -8.48 2.95 -3.79
N LYS A 7 -8.84 4.03 -3.10
CA LYS A 7 -8.08 5.27 -3.10
C LYS A 7 -7.00 5.20 -2.02
N ILE A 8 -5.75 5.36 -2.44
CA ILE A 8 -4.59 5.25 -1.57
C ILE A 8 -3.81 6.56 -1.60
N GLU A 9 -3.66 7.17 -0.43
CA GLU A 9 -2.76 8.30 -0.18
C GLU A 9 -1.47 7.77 0.47
N MET A 10 -0.32 8.36 0.12
CA MET A 10 0.97 7.97 0.68
C MET A 10 1.74 9.22 1.06
N ALA A 11 2.46 9.16 2.18
CA ALA A 11 3.42 10.19 2.55
C ALA A 11 4.58 10.24 1.54
N ASP A 12 5.24 11.40 1.48
CA ASP A 12 6.49 11.55 0.75
C ASP A 12 7.52 10.53 1.24
N GLY A 13 8.34 10.00 0.33
CA GLY A 13 9.32 8.96 0.64
C GLY A 13 8.83 7.53 0.39
N LEU A 14 7.52 7.30 0.21
CA LEU A 14 6.96 5.99 -0.15
C LEU A 14 6.74 5.88 -1.66
N LYS A 15 7.18 4.75 -2.22
CA LYS A 15 7.14 4.46 -3.65
C LYS A 15 6.38 3.16 -3.93
N PRO A 16 5.25 3.21 -4.68
CA PRO A 16 4.48 2.02 -5.01
C PRO A 16 5.03 1.29 -6.25
N TYR A 17 4.96 -0.03 -6.21
CA TYR A 17 5.21 -0.95 -7.33
C TYR A 17 3.98 -1.82 -7.54
N ILE A 18 3.36 -1.74 -8.72
CA ILE A 18 2.07 -2.36 -8.98
C ILE A 18 2.23 -3.51 -9.97
N ASP A 19 1.78 -4.70 -9.58
CA ASP A 19 1.56 -5.84 -10.46
C ASP A 19 0.06 -5.98 -10.73
N ILE A 20 -0.37 -5.40 -11.85
CA ILE A 20 -1.79 -5.42 -12.26
C ILE A 20 -2.27 -6.85 -12.56
N LYS A 21 -1.39 -7.70 -13.10
CA LYS A 21 -1.75 -9.07 -13.51
C LYS A 21 -2.10 -9.92 -12.30
N ASN A 22 -1.31 -9.82 -11.24
CA ASN A 22 -1.53 -10.57 -10.00
C ASN A 22 -2.34 -9.78 -8.96
N LYS A 23 -2.81 -8.56 -9.29
CA LYS A 23 -3.51 -7.65 -8.38
C LYS A 23 -2.74 -7.40 -7.07
N ARG A 24 -1.43 -7.15 -7.19
CA ARG A 24 -0.54 -6.90 -6.05
C ARG A 24 0.09 -5.52 -6.11
N MET A 25 0.47 -5.01 -4.96
CA MET A 25 1.27 -3.81 -4.83
C MET A 25 2.32 -4.00 -3.74
N ALA A 26 3.55 -3.56 -3.99
CA ALA A 26 4.56 -3.38 -2.95
C ALA A 26 4.78 -1.88 -2.74
N ILE A 27 5.02 -1.46 -1.50
CA ILE A 27 5.38 -0.08 -1.15
C ILE A 27 6.76 -0.14 -0.53
N LEU A 28 7.69 0.54 -1.18
CA LEU A 28 9.09 0.64 -0.77
C LEU A 28 9.42 2.09 -0.39
N THR A 29 10.60 2.29 0.18
CA THR A 29 11.28 3.58 0.21
C THR A 29 11.56 4.08 -1.22
N THR A 30 11.82 5.38 -1.36
CA THR A 30 12.11 6.00 -2.66
C THR A 30 13.41 5.47 -3.29
N GLU A 31 14.37 5.05 -2.45
CA GLU A 31 15.66 4.48 -2.84
C GLU A 31 15.59 2.97 -3.13
N ASP A 32 14.40 2.36 -2.98
CA ASP A 32 14.14 0.94 -3.19
C ASP A 32 14.95 -0.02 -2.28
N ASP A 33 15.43 0.48 -1.14
CA ASP A 33 16.26 -0.26 -0.18
C ASP A 33 15.43 -1.01 0.91
N GLU A 34 14.20 -0.58 1.20
CA GLU A 34 13.33 -1.21 2.19
C GLU A 34 11.88 -1.36 1.70
N ILE A 35 11.26 -2.52 2.01
CA ILE A 35 9.83 -2.78 1.78
C ILE A 35 9.05 -2.46 3.06
N HIS A 36 8.18 -1.45 3.01
CA HIS A 36 7.29 -1.09 4.12
C HIS A 36 5.98 -1.86 4.11
N MET A 37 5.47 -2.24 2.95
CA MET A 37 4.18 -2.96 2.84
C MET A 37 4.08 -3.74 1.54
N ALA A 38 3.38 -4.87 1.60
CA ALA A 38 2.79 -5.49 0.43
C ALA A 38 1.26 -5.52 0.57
N LEU A 39 0.56 -5.39 -0.55
CA LEU A 39 -0.90 -5.47 -0.65
C LEU A 39 -1.25 -6.44 -1.76
N GLU A 40 -2.33 -7.17 -1.59
CA GLU A 40 -2.90 -8.02 -2.62
C GLU A 40 -4.41 -8.16 -2.47
N PHE A 41 -5.07 -8.57 -3.55
CA PHE A 41 -6.43 -9.07 -3.46
C PHE A 41 -6.40 -10.59 -3.29
N ASP A 42 -7.11 -11.09 -2.29
CA ASP A 42 -7.34 -12.53 -2.13
C ASP A 42 -8.35 -13.07 -3.15
N GLU A 43 -8.60 -14.38 -3.10
CA GLU A 43 -9.55 -15.06 -4.00
C GLU A 43 -10.99 -14.54 -3.88
N ASN A 44 -11.35 -13.90 -2.77
CA ASN A 44 -12.66 -13.32 -2.51
C ASN A 44 -12.73 -11.82 -2.83
N ASN A 45 -11.67 -11.24 -3.43
CA ASN A 45 -11.49 -9.81 -3.66
C ASN A 45 -11.46 -8.96 -2.37
N ASN A 46 -11.02 -9.52 -1.25
CA ASN A 46 -10.66 -8.71 -0.08
C ASN A 46 -9.28 -8.09 -0.29
N LEU A 47 -9.13 -6.83 0.11
CA LEU A 47 -7.81 -6.21 0.20
C LEU A 47 -7.06 -6.77 1.42
N VAL A 48 -5.96 -7.46 1.18
CA VAL A 48 -5.05 -7.98 2.21
C VAL A 48 -3.82 -7.08 2.26
N MET A 49 -3.45 -6.66 3.47
CA MET A 49 -2.29 -5.80 3.72
C MET A 49 -1.29 -6.53 4.60
N HIS A 50 -0.03 -6.58 4.16
CA HIS A 50 1.11 -7.17 4.85
C HIS A 50 2.08 -6.06 5.26
N PRO A 51 1.80 -5.32 6.36
CA PRO A 51 2.69 -4.27 6.83
C PRO A 51 4.00 -4.85 7.37
N ARG A 52 5.09 -4.10 7.19
CA ARG A 52 6.41 -4.39 7.76
C ARG A 52 6.75 -3.33 8.80
N TRP A 53 8.02 -2.98 8.92
CA TRP A 53 8.47 -2.05 9.94
C TRP A 53 8.08 -0.61 9.58
N ASN A 54 7.84 0.19 10.62
CA ASN A 54 7.66 1.64 10.53
C ASN A 54 6.59 2.14 9.54
N ILE A 55 5.45 1.44 9.43
CA ILE A 55 4.32 1.89 8.59
C ILE A 55 3.03 2.04 9.40
N ASN A 56 2.34 3.14 9.15
CA ASN A 56 1.04 3.47 9.70
C ASN A 56 -0.03 3.34 8.61
N ILE A 57 -1.15 2.71 8.94
CA ILE A 57 -2.32 2.56 8.06
C ILE A 57 -3.46 3.37 8.66
N ILE A 58 -3.92 4.39 7.94
CA ILE A 58 -5.01 5.27 8.37
C ILE A 58 -6.20 5.04 7.45
N ILE A 59 -7.36 4.71 8.05
CA ILE A 59 -8.62 4.57 7.32
C ILE A 59 -9.31 5.93 7.29
N LEU A 60 -9.44 6.51 6.10
CA LEU A 60 -10.02 7.84 5.89
C LEU A 60 -11.50 7.81 5.48
N GLY A 61 -11.99 6.63 5.09
CA GLY A 61 -13.37 6.42 4.67
C GLY A 61 -13.54 5.07 4.00
N ASP A 62 -14.67 4.88 3.33
CA ASP A 62 -14.90 3.68 2.55
C ASP A 62 -13.90 3.58 1.40
N LYS A 63 -13.19 2.44 1.33
CA LYS A 63 -12.11 2.15 0.38
C LYS A 63 -11.07 3.28 0.22
N HIS A 64 -10.85 4.06 1.29
CA HIS A 64 -9.92 5.19 1.27
C HIS A 64 -8.91 5.04 2.40
N LEU A 65 -7.66 4.78 2.01
CA LEU A 65 -6.54 4.56 2.92
C LEU A 65 -5.49 5.65 2.76
N LYS A 66 -4.76 5.92 3.85
CA LYS A 66 -3.52 6.68 3.84
C LYS A 66 -2.41 5.89 4.52
N PHE A 67 -1.26 5.81 3.86
CA PHE A 67 -0.04 5.20 4.41
C PHE A 67 0.98 6.28 4.74
N THR A 68 1.57 6.19 5.94
CA THR A 68 2.68 7.03 6.36
C THR A 68 3.72 6.18 7.08
N THR A 69 4.92 6.69 7.30
CA THR A 69 5.88 6.12 8.25
C THR A 69 5.86 6.92 9.55
N ASN A 70 6.64 6.52 10.56
CA ASN A 70 6.89 7.36 11.75
C ASN A 70 8.05 8.35 11.55
N SER A 71 8.55 8.47 10.31
CA SER A 71 9.65 9.35 9.94
C SER A 71 9.22 10.82 9.92
#